data_AF-A0A7G8PV10-F1
#
_entry.id   AF-A0A7G8PV10-F1
#
_cell.length_a   1.000
_cell.length_b   1.000
_cell.length_c   1.000
_cell.angle_alpha   90.00
_cell.angle_beta   90.00
_cell.angle_gamma   90.00
#
_symmetry.space_group_name_H-M   'P 1'
#
loop_
_entity.id
_entity.type
_entity.pdbx_description
1 polymer ?
#
loop_
_entity_poly.entity_id
_entity_poly.type
_entity_poly.pdbx_seq_one_letter_code
_entity_poly.pdbx_strand_id
1 'polypeptide(L)'
;MLLNHTLRSAKLPTNASAFCWHADSAPQTAPSDSQDRCTQLSYTILMTYNYSICHPDKETIEYKTLPISDREVLEIAENYPWIEKMELYDSLNASETFYNPSLDFKCINNGRRFCLTAQYDDNKNLTFSLWYSRPKKVKIFFGLLGEKEKMRVDDVWSIDKNDSLKFLEYFVNGNYPAIESLYNA
;
A
#
# COMPACT_ATOMS: atom_id res chain seq x y z
N MET A 1 4.95 -47.58 24.75
CA MET A 1 3.79 -47.54 23.84
C MET A 1 4.03 -46.36 22.90
N LEU A 2 4.66 -46.49 21.73
CA LEU A 2 4.34 -47.25 20.51
C LEU A 2 3.01 -46.85 19.85
N LEU A 3 3.14 -46.54 18.54
CA LEU A 3 2.18 -46.28 17.45
C LEU A 3 1.93 -44.79 17.14
N ASN A 4 2.63 -44.18 16.19
CA ASN A 4 2.65 -44.28 14.71
C ASN A 4 1.37 -43.83 13.98
N HIS A 5 1.60 -42.81 13.13
CA HIS A 5 1.06 -42.52 11.80
C HIS A 5 -0.44 -42.63 11.53
N THR A 6 -1.01 -41.60 10.88
CA THR A 6 -1.56 -41.72 9.51
C THR A 6 -1.76 -40.34 8.87
N LEU A 7 -1.09 -40.14 7.73
CA LEU A 7 -1.33 -39.08 6.74
C LEU A 7 -2.65 -39.32 6.00
N ARG A 8 -3.42 -38.27 5.70
CA ARG A 8 -4.30 -38.26 4.52
C ARG A 8 -4.18 -36.94 3.76
N SER A 9 -3.59 -37.10 2.58
CA SER A 9 -3.58 -36.20 1.44
C SER A 9 -4.99 -36.03 0.87
N ALA A 10 -5.35 -34.81 0.46
CA ALA A 10 -6.52 -34.53 -0.36
C ALA A 10 -6.08 -33.80 -1.64
N LYS A 11 -6.60 -34.31 -2.75
CA LYS A 11 -6.22 -34.11 -4.15
C LYS A 11 -6.55 -32.71 -4.68
N LEU A 12 -5.65 -32.22 -5.53
CA LEU A 12 -5.91 -31.26 -6.60
C LEU A 12 -6.81 -31.90 -7.68
N PRO A 13 -7.76 -31.16 -8.27
CA PRO A 13 -8.26 -31.46 -9.60
C PRO A 13 -7.41 -30.75 -10.67
N THR A 14 -6.84 -31.57 -11.55
CA THR A 14 -6.27 -31.26 -12.86
C THR A 14 -7.33 -31.33 -13.95
N ASN A 15 -7.02 -30.70 -15.09
CA ASN A 15 -7.61 -30.83 -16.43
C ASN A 15 -8.79 -29.89 -16.72
N ALA A 16 -8.97 -29.34 -17.92
CA ALA A 16 -8.14 -29.19 -19.12
C ALA A 16 -8.94 -28.26 -20.06
N SER A 17 -8.20 -27.48 -20.85
CA SER A 17 -8.52 -26.98 -22.21
C SER A 17 -9.97 -26.98 -22.72
N ALA A 18 -10.43 -25.82 -23.20
CA ALA A 18 -11.24 -25.74 -24.41
C ALA A 18 -10.97 -24.43 -25.15
N PHE A 19 -10.13 -24.52 -26.18
CA PHE A 19 -10.05 -23.61 -27.31
C PHE A 19 -11.34 -23.77 -28.15
N CYS A 20 -11.98 -22.68 -28.55
CA CYS A 20 -12.95 -22.69 -29.64
C CYS A 20 -12.45 -21.76 -30.74
N TRP A 21 -11.83 -22.36 -31.77
CA TRP A 21 -11.78 -21.81 -33.12
C TRP A 21 -13.02 -22.27 -33.88
N HIS A 22 -13.62 -21.38 -34.66
CA HIS A 22 -14.31 -21.71 -35.89
C HIS A 22 -13.68 -20.85 -36.99
N ALA A 23 -13.30 -21.52 -38.07
CA ALA A 23 -12.76 -20.95 -39.29
C ALA A 23 -13.80 -21.03 -40.42
N ASP A 24 -13.47 -20.32 -41.49
CA ASP A 24 -13.98 -20.35 -42.88
C ASP A 24 -14.89 -19.17 -43.28
N SER A 25 -14.71 -18.45 -44.40
CA SER A 25 -13.66 -18.39 -45.43
C SER A 25 -13.96 -17.22 -46.42
N ALA A 26 -12.95 -16.39 -46.72
CA ALA A 26 -12.56 -15.75 -48.01
C ALA A 26 -13.45 -14.64 -48.71
N PRO A 27 -12.94 -13.92 -49.75
CA PRO A 27 -11.78 -12.98 -49.79
C PRO A 27 -12.06 -11.64 -50.54
N GLN A 28 -11.01 -10.80 -50.71
CA GLN A 28 -10.83 -9.61 -51.61
C GLN A 28 -11.23 -8.24 -51.01
N THR A 29 -10.45 -7.15 -51.05
CA THR A 29 -9.26 -6.69 -51.80
C THR A 29 -8.51 -5.61 -50.99
N ALA A 30 -7.18 -5.52 -51.10
CA ALA A 30 -6.37 -4.35 -50.72
C ALA A 30 -6.15 -3.45 -51.98
N PRO A 31 -5.72 -2.16 -51.90
CA PRO A 31 -4.48 -1.76 -51.21
C PRO A 31 -4.43 -0.37 -50.53
N SER A 32 -3.32 -0.20 -49.82
CA SER A 32 -2.50 1.02 -49.64
C SER A 32 -2.68 1.88 -48.38
N ASP A 33 -1.55 1.90 -47.66
CA ASP A 33 -0.92 3.03 -46.99
C ASP A 33 -1.41 3.53 -45.63
N SER A 34 -0.60 3.10 -44.66
CA SER A 34 0.06 3.98 -43.68
C SER A 34 -0.85 4.66 -42.66
N GLN A 35 -1.04 3.99 -41.54
CA GLN A 35 -0.29 4.28 -40.31
C GLN A 35 -0.92 3.46 -39.20
N ASP A 36 -0.25 2.35 -38.88
CA ASP A 36 -0.40 1.63 -37.62
C ASP A 36 -0.16 2.59 -36.45
N ARG A 37 -1.21 3.27 -35.99
CA ARG A 37 -1.29 3.74 -34.60
C ARG A 37 -1.71 2.54 -33.76
N CYS A 38 -0.79 1.59 -33.65
CA CYS A 38 -0.81 0.62 -32.57
C CYS A 38 -0.53 1.41 -31.30
N THR A 39 -1.60 1.88 -30.65
CA THR A 39 -1.55 2.43 -29.30
C THR A 39 -0.87 1.40 -28.42
N GLN A 40 0.42 1.63 -28.13
CA GLN A 40 1.12 0.96 -27.04
C GLN A 40 0.35 1.29 -25.78
N LEU A 41 -0.60 0.44 -25.41
CA LEU A 41 -1.12 0.34 -24.07
C LEU A 41 0.07 -0.10 -23.21
N SER A 42 0.81 0.89 -22.70
CA SER A 42 1.74 0.66 -21.61
C SER A 42 0.92 0.05 -20.48
N TYR A 43 1.17 -1.22 -20.20
CA TYR A 43 0.56 -1.93 -19.09
C TYR A 43 1.08 -1.27 -17.81
N THR A 44 0.42 -0.23 -17.34
CA THR A 44 0.69 0.32 -16.00
C THR A 44 0.37 -0.81 -15.04
N ILE A 45 1.39 -1.34 -14.37
CA ILE A 45 1.16 -2.30 -13.29
C ILE A 45 0.34 -1.55 -12.24
N LEU A 46 -0.97 -1.84 -12.20
CA LEU A 46 -1.87 -1.30 -11.19
C LEU A 46 -1.37 -1.80 -9.84
N MET A 47 -0.87 -0.87 -9.02
CA MET A 47 -0.52 -1.18 -7.64
C MET A 47 -1.81 -1.36 -6.85
N THR A 48 -1.83 -2.39 -6.00
CA THR A 48 -2.94 -2.63 -5.10
C THR A 48 -2.46 -2.51 -3.66
N TYR A 49 -3.37 -2.11 -2.78
CA TYR A 49 -3.06 -1.80 -1.40
C TYR A 49 -3.99 -2.56 -0.46
N ASN A 50 -3.51 -2.83 0.73
CA ASN A 50 -4.38 -3.02 1.89
C ASN A 50 -4.03 -1.94 2.91
N TYR A 51 -4.85 -1.78 3.93
CA TYR A 51 -4.57 -0.80 4.96
C TYR A 51 -4.99 -1.26 6.34
N SER A 52 -4.45 -0.58 7.34
CA SER A 52 -4.83 -0.75 8.73
C SER A 52 -5.16 0.58 9.39
N ILE A 53 -5.99 0.51 10.42
CA ILE A 53 -6.48 1.66 11.16
C ILE A 53 -6.10 1.47 12.63
N CYS A 54 -5.42 2.47 13.18
CA CYS A 54 -5.20 2.58 14.62
C CYS A 54 -6.28 3.52 15.17
N HIS A 55 -7.14 3.00 16.07
CA HIS A 55 -8.17 3.80 16.72
C HIS A 55 -7.71 4.19 18.13
N PRO A 56 -8.03 5.40 18.62
CA PRO A 56 -7.66 5.82 19.98
C PRO A 56 -8.18 4.90 21.08
N ASP A 57 -9.41 4.42 20.92
CA ASP A 57 -10.19 3.68 21.91
C ASP A 57 -10.06 2.15 21.79
N LYS A 58 -9.18 1.65 20.91
CA LYS A 58 -9.01 0.22 20.67
C LYS A 58 -7.55 -0.19 20.76
N GLU A 59 -7.26 -1.14 21.64
CA GLU A 59 -5.94 -1.77 21.75
C GLU A 59 -5.54 -2.52 20.47
N THR A 60 -6.53 -3.10 19.78
CA THR A 60 -6.30 -3.89 18.58
C THR A 60 -6.36 -3.04 17.31
N ILE A 61 -5.36 -3.22 16.45
CA ILE A 61 -5.30 -2.59 15.12
C ILE A 61 -6.34 -3.26 14.21
N GLU A 62 -7.14 -2.45 13.51
CA GLU A 62 -8.10 -2.93 12.54
C GLU A 62 -7.44 -3.10 11.17
N TYR A 63 -7.49 -4.30 10.60
CA TYR A 63 -6.90 -4.60 9.30
C TYR A 63 -7.97 -4.74 8.22
N LYS A 64 -7.81 -4.01 7.12
CA LYS A 64 -8.65 -4.08 5.92
C LYS A 64 -7.86 -4.78 4.84
N THR A 65 -8.05 -6.10 4.75
CA THR A 65 -7.22 -6.99 3.91
C THR A 65 -7.68 -7.08 2.46
N LEU A 66 -8.88 -6.59 2.14
CA LEU A 66 -9.36 -6.53 0.76
C LEU A 66 -8.49 -5.56 -0.04
N PRO A 67 -7.98 -5.97 -1.21
CA PRO A 67 -7.20 -5.08 -2.07
C PRO A 67 -8.03 -3.88 -2.53
N ILE A 68 -7.42 -2.69 -2.45
CA ILE A 68 -7.97 -1.43 -2.94
C ILE A 68 -7.01 -0.80 -3.97
N SER A 69 -7.56 0.03 -4.84
CA SER A 69 -6.84 0.82 -5.84
C SER A 69 -6.12 2.04 -5.23
N ASP A 70 -5.24 2.63 -6.03
CA ASP A 70 -4.61 3.93 -5.78
C ASP A 70 -5.63 5.05 -5.51
N ARG A 71 -6.69 5.13 -6.33
CA ARG A 71 -7.78 6.11 -6.14
C ARG A 71 -8.50 5.91 -4.81
N GLU A 72 -8.81 4.65 -4.46
CA GLU A 72 -9.47 4.33 -3.19
C GLU A 72 -8.60 4.68 -1.98
N VAL A 73 -7.27 4.51 -2.06
CA VAL A 73 -6.36 4.95 -0.99
C VAL A 73 -6.51 6.44 -0.72
N LEU A 74 -6.51 7.27 -1.77
CA LEU A 74 -6.66 8.72 -1.65
C LEU A 74 -8.05 9.10 -1.13
N GLU A 75 -9.11 8.47 -1.65
CA GLU A 75 -10.48 8.70 -1.21
C GLU A 75 -10.69 8.33 0.27
N ILE A 76 -10.10 7.24 0.73
CA ILE A 76 -10.15 6.82 2.13
C ILE A 76 -9.45 7.85 3.00
N ALA A 77 -8.25 8.30 2.64
CA ALA A 77 -7.50 9.25 3.44
C ALA A 77 -8.15 10.64 3.48
N GLU A 78 -8.71 11.11 2.35
CA GLU A 78 -9.39 12.41 2.27
C GLU A 78 -10.65 12.45 3.16
N ASN A 79 -11.46 11.39 3.07
CA ASN A 79 -12.77 11.30 3.72
C ASN A 79 -12.75 10.68 5.11
N TYR A 80 -11.58 10.24 5.60
CA TYR A 80 -11.47 9.72 6.96
C TYR A 80 -11.82 10.83 7.96
N PRO A 81 -12.62 10.54 9.00
CA PRO A 81 -13.10 11.54 9.98
C PRO A 81 -11.99 11.91 10.96
N TRP A 82 -10.93 12.57 10.46
CA TRP A 82 -9.72 12.88 11.22
C TRP A 82 -10.01 13.73 12.45
N ILE A 83 -10.87 14.75 12.30
CA ILE A 83 -11.20 15.68 13.39
C ILE A 83 -11.99 14.95 14.48
N GLU A 84 -13.02 14.19 14.12
CA GLU A 84 -13.83 13.44 15.07
C GLU A 84 -12.99 12.39 15.81
N LYS A 85 -12.00 11.79 15.14
CA LYS A 85 -11.07 10.84 15.76
C LYS A 85 -10.08 11.52 16.69
N MET A 86 -9.64 12.74 16.36
CA MET A 86 -8.80 13.54 17.23
C MET A 86 -9.57 14.09 18.44
N GLU A 87 -10.84 14.47 18.28
CA GLU A 87 -11.72 14.85 19.38
C GLU A 87 -11.97 13.66 20.32
N LEU A 88 -12.19 12.46 19.77
CA LEU A 88 -12.26 11.23 20.55
C LEU A 88 -10.97 11.02 21.34
N TYR A 89 -9.80 11.12 20.69
CA TYR A 89 -8.50 11.00 21.34
C TYR A 89 -8.35 11.98 22.51
N ASP A 90 -8.66 13.26 22.31
CA ASP A 90 -8.57 14.29 23.36
C ASP A 90 -9.56 14.08 24.51
N SER A 91 -10.67 13.38 24.27
CA SER A 91 -11.69 13.08 25.29
C SER A 91 -11.36 11.89 26.19
N LEU A 92 -10.44 11.01 25.76
CA LEU A 92 -10.07 9.80 26.48
C LEU A 92 -9.03 10.10 27.56
N ASN A 93 -9.07 9.34 28.65
CA ASN A 93 -7.98 9.36 29.62
C ASN A 93 -6.77 8.59 29.09
N ALA A 94 -5.59 8.85 29.66
CA ALA A 94 -4.35 8.19 29.25
C ALA A 94 -4.40 6.64 29.37
N SER A 95 -5.16 6.09 30.32
CA SER A 95 -5.35 4.64 30.48
C SER A 95 -6.29 4.01 29.46
N GLU A 96 -7.04 4.83 28.73
CA GLU A 96 -8.05 4.41 27.74
C GLU A 96 -7.58 4.72 26.31
N THR A 97 -6.44 5.40 26.18
CA THR A 97 -5.85 5.82 24.91
C THR A 97 -4.77 4.82 24.51
N PHE A 98 -4.93 4.19 23.35
CA PHE A 98 -3.96 3.20 22.84
C PHE A 98 -3.09 3.76 21.72
N TYR A 99 -3.66 4.57 20.82
CA TYR A 99 -2.97 5.10 19.65
C TYR A 99 -3.45 6.49 19.28
N ASN A 100 -2.61 7.23 18.57
CA ASN A 100 -3.08 8.35 17.77
C ASN A 100 -3.86 7.81 16.55
N PRO A 101 -4.94 8.49 16.11
CA PRO A 101 -5.69 8.10 14.92
C PRO A 101 -4.76 7.98 13.71
N SER A 102 -4.74 6.81 13.07
CA SER A 102 -3.81 6.55 11.97
C SER A 102 -4.38 5.67 10.86
N LEU A 103 -3.91 5.91 9.64
CA LEU A 103 -4.12 5.05 8.48
C LEU A 103 -2.76 4.61 7.93
N ASP A 104 -2.47 3.30 7.97
CA ASP A 104 -1.27 2.70 7.39
C ASP A 104 -1.62 1.95 6.10
N PHE A 105 -1.20 2.48 4.96
CA PHE A 105 -1.39 1.87 3.64
C PHE A 105 -0.17 1.05 3.25
N LYS A 106 -0.37 -0.22 2.90
CA LYS A 106 0.69 -1.11 2.43
C LYS A 106 0.46 -1.49 0.97
N CYS A 107 1.45 -1.20 0.13
CA CYS A 107 1.48 -1.70 -1.24
C CYS A 107 1.71 -3.22 -1.23
N ILE A 108 0.78 -3.97 -1.82
CA ILE A 108 0.84 -5.44 -1.85
C ILE A 108 2.02 -5.91 -2.71
N ASN A 109 2.29 -5.21 -3.81
CA ASN A 109 3.27 -5.62 -4.80
C ASN A 109 4.72 -5.53 -4.30
N ASN A 110 5.05 -4.53 -3.47
CA ASN A 110 6.44 -4.25 -3.08
C ASN A 110 6.64 -4.12 -1.56
N GLY A 111 5.58 -4.29 -0.76
CA GLY A 111 5.64 -4.28 0.70
C GLY A 111 5.93 -2.92 1.32
N ARG A 112 6.09 -1.84 0.54
CA ARG A 112 6.27 -0.48 1.06
C ARG A 112 5.01 -0.04 1.78
N ARG A 113 5.19 0.80 2.80
CA ARG A 113 4.09 1.30 3.62
C ARG A 113 4.17 2.81 3.77
N PHE A 114 3.03 3.47 3.81
CA PHE A 114 2.90 4.88 4.07
C PHE A 114 1.79 5.09 5.08
N CYS A 115 2.16 5.62 6.25
CA CYS A 115 1.24 5.84 7.35
C CYS A 115 1.06 7.33 7.63
N LEU A 116 -0.21 7.73 7.71
CA LEU A 116 -0.66 9.03 8.18
C LEU A 116 -1.09 8.87 9.64
N THR A 117 -0.46 9.60 10.55
CA THR A 117 -0.86 9.63 11.96
C THR A 117 -1.23 11.05 12.36
N ALA A 118 -2.50 11.24 12.73
CA ALA A 118 -3.02 12.55 13.09
C ALA A 118 -2.61 12.97 14.50
N GLN A 119 -2.42 14.28 14.65
CA GLN A 119 -2.14 14.94 15.91
C GLN A 119 -2.60 16.40 15.84
N TYR A 120 -2.72 17.06 16.99
CA TYR A 120 -2.89 18.50 17.04
C TYR A 120 -1.54 19.19 17.26
N ASP A 121 -1.34 20.34 16.62
CA ASP A 121 -0.28 21.26 17.02
C ASP A 121 -0.66 22.04 18.29
N ASP A 122 0.23 22.92 18.76
CA ASP A 122 0.01 23.75 19.95
C ASP A 122 -1.22 24.68 19.82
N ASN A 123 -1.67 24.96 18.60
CA ASN A 123 -2.81 25.82 18.30
C ASN A 123 -4.09 25.01 17.98
N LYS A 124 -4.10 23.70 18.21
CA LYS A 124 -5.22 22.78 17.87
C LYS A 124 -5.53 22.70 16.37
N ASN A 125 -4.55 22.97 15.51
CA ASN A 125 -4.66 22.65 14.09
C ASN A 125 -4.32 21.19 13.84
N LEU A 126 -5.08 20.54 12.96
CA LEU A 126 -4.80 19.18 12.53
C LEU A 126 -3.49 19.11 11.75
N THR A 127 -2.55 18.33 12.25
CA THR A 127 -1.27 18.02 11.61
C THR A 127 -1.02 16.52 11.63
N PHE A 128 -0.03 16.09 10.86
CA PHE A 128 0.28 14.67 10.67
C PHE A 128 1.77 14.41 10.86
N SER A 129 2.05 13.23 11.41
CA SER A 129 3.32 12.56 11.17
C SER A 129 3.17 11.58 10.00
N LEU A 130 4.18 11.58 9.12
CA LEU A 130 4.25 10.72 7.95
C LEU A 130 5.32 9.66 8.18
N TRP A 131 4.92 8.39 8.19
CA TRP A 131 5.84 7.26 8.37
C TRP A 131 5.96 6.49 7.07
N TYR A 132 7.17 6.37 6.57
CA TYR A 132 7.45 5.70 5.30
C TYR A 132 8.33 4.47 5.51
N SER A 133 7.77 3.30 5.24
CA SER A 133 8.48 2.02 5.30
C SER A 133 8.90 1.56 3.92
N ARG A 134 10.21 1.34 3.73
CA ARG A 134 10.79 0.97 2.43
C ARG A 134 11.89 -0.09 2.55
N PRO A 135 12.09 -0.92 1.51
CA PRO A 135 13.22 -1.82 1.47
C PRO A 135 14.53 -1.04 1.32
N LYS A 136 15.52 -1.35 2.17
CA LYS A 136 16.89 -0.84 2.08
C LYS A 136 17.86 -2.01 2.08
N LYS A 137 18.78 -2.01 1.12
CA LYS A 137 19.89 -2.97 1.10
C LYS A 137 20.90 -2.59 2.17
N VAL A 138 21.25 -3.55 3.03
CA VAL A 138 22.29 -3.39 4.04
C VAL A 138 23.40 -4.41 3.81
N LYS A 139 24.64 -3.94 3.89
CA LYS A 139 25.83 -4.80 3.80
C LYS A 139 26.00 -5.56 5.10
N ILE A 140 26.18 -6.87 5.03
CA ILE A 140 26.47 -7.71 6.20
C ILE A 140 27.97 -7.92 6.28
N PHE A 141 28.56 -7.70 7.48
CA PHE A 141 30.00 -7.77 7.74
C PHE A 141 30.85 -7.11 6.65
N PHE A 142 30.68 -5.79 6.44
CA PHE A 142 31.39 -5.03 5.41
C PHE A 142 31.23 -5.55 3.97
N GLY A 143 30.21 -6.38 3.70
CA GLY A 143 29.95 -7.00 2.40
C GLY A 143 30.49 -8.42 2.25
N LEU A 144 31.16 -8.97 3.27
CA LEU A 144 31.69 -10.35 3.24
C LEU A 144 30.60 -11.42 3.11
N LEU A 145 29.40 -11.16 3.64
CA LEU A 145 28.25 -12.07 3.51
C LEU A 145 27.18 -11.54 2.53
N GLY A 146 27.57 -10.64 1.64
CA GLY A 146 26.66 -10.02 0.66
C GLY A 146 25.74 -8.96 1.25
N GLU A 147 24.64 -8.70 0.53
CA GLU A 147 23.63 -7.71 0.89
C GLU A 147 22.33 -8.39 1.29
N LYS A 148 21.68 -7.87 2.32
CA LYS A 148 20.33 -8.29 2.72
C LYS A 148 19.39 -7.10 2.65
N GLU A 149 18.18 -7.35 2.17
CA GLU A 149 17.11 -6.36 2.24
C GLU A 149 16.51 -6.33 3.65
N LYS A 150 16.42 -5.14 4.23
CA LYS A 150 15.70 -4.87 5.47
C LYS A 150 14.75 -3.69 5.25
N MET A 151 13.57 -3.75 5.85
CA MET A 151 12.67 -2.60 5.86
C MET A 151 13.25 -1.52 6.79
N ARG A 152 13.38 -0.30 6.26
CA ARG A 152 13.68 0.90 7.02
C ARG A 152 12.39 1.71 7.14
N VAL A 153 12.13 2.23 8.33
CA VAL A 153 11.06 3.20 8.57
C VAL A 153 11.72 4.54 8.80
N ASP A 154 11.28 5.54 8.06
CA ASP A 154 11.67 6.95 8.18
C ASP A 154 10.40 7.76 8.53
N ASP A 155 10.52 8.78 9.39
CA ASP A 155 9.38 9.59 9.86
C ASP A 155 9.66 11.09 9.84
N VAL A 156 8.60 11.87 9.60
CA VAL A 156 8.60 13.35 9.60
C VAL A 156 7.31 13.83 10.25
N TRP A 157 7.37 14.94 10.96
CA TRP A 157 6.29 15.41 11.84
C TRP A 157 5.78 16.79 11.40
N SER A 158 4.62 17.16 11.93
CA SER A 158 4.05 18.50 11.79
C SER A 158 3.76 18.92 10.35
N ILE A 159 3.30 17.98 9.52
CA ILE A 159 2.86 18.23 8.15
C ILE A 159 1.36 18.53 8.15
N ASP A 160 0.90 19.54 7.41
CA ASP A 160 -0.54 19.82 7.29
C ASP A 160 -1.28 18.75 6.45
N LYS A 161 -2.62 18.76 6.49
CA LYS A 161 -3.45 17.78 5.78
C LYS A 161 -3.16 17.74 4.27
N ASN A 162 -3.07 18.89 3.62
CA ASN A 162 -2.95 18.96 2.17
C ASN A 162 -1.60 18.42 1.71
N ASP A 163 -0.52 18.80 2.38
CA ASP A 163 0.81 18.29 2.09
C ASP A 163 0.91 16.79 2.40
N SER A 164 0.29 16.33 3.49
CA SER A 164 0.23 14.91 3.84
C SER A 164 -0.44 14.07 2.74
N LEU A 165 -1.55 14.53 2.20
CA LEU A 165 -2.26 13.88 1.10
C LEU A 165 -1.47 13.91 -0.21
N LYS A 166 -0.72 14.99 -0.47
CA LYS A 166 0.18 15.08 -1.61
C LYS A 166 1.33 14.06 -1.53
N PHE A 167 1.88 13.81 -0.34
CA PHE A 167 2.87 12.75 -0.16
C PHE A 167 2.27 11.35 -0.29
N LEU A 168 1.02 11.15 0.15
CA LEU A 168 0.28 9.93 -0.13
C LEU A 168 0.03 9.74 -1.64
N GLU A 169 -0.25 10.82 -2.39
CA GLU A 169 -0.34 10.79 -3.84
C GLU A 169 0.98 10.34 -4.49
N TYR A 170 2.12 10.88 -4.03
CA TYR A 170 3.43 10.39 -4.48
C TYR A 170 3.64 8.92 -4.17
N PHE A 171 3.15 8.43 -3.03
CA PHE A 171 3.24 7.03 -2.65
C PHE A 171 2.45 6.12 -3.60
N VAL A 172 1.20 6.46 -3.90
CA VAL A 172 0.35 5.64 -4.78
C VAL A 172 0.80 5.69 -6.23
N ASN A 173 1.36 6.82 -6.67
CA ASN A 173 1.94 6.98 -8.01
C ASN A 173 3.35 6.39 -8.16
N GLY A 174 3.90 5.79 -7.10
CA GLY A 174 5.25 5.21 -7.13
C GLY A 174 6.38 6.25 -7.23
N ASN A 175 6.10 7.53 -7.00
CA ASN A 175 7.09 8.61 -6.95
C ASN A 175 7.81 8.63 -5.59
N TYR A 176 8.47 7.52 -5.28
CA TYR A 176 9.19 7.33 -4.03
C TYR A 176 10.35 8.31 -3.82
N PRO A 177 11.11 8.77 -4.84
CA PRO A 177 12.14 9.78 -4.64
C PRO A 177 11.62 11.08 -4.01
N ALA A 178 10.41 11.52 -4.36
CA ALA A 178 9.79 12.69 -3.75
C ALA A 178 9.55 12.50 -2.25
N ILE A 179 9.07 11.31 -1.85
CA ILE A 179 8.88 10.96 -0.43
C ILE A 179 10.23 10.88 0.29
N GLU A 180 11.23 10.22 -0.33
CA GLU A 180 12.54 10.05 0.28
C GLU A 180 13.28 11.37 0.52
N SER A 181 13.00 12.41 -0.28
CA SER A 181 13.56 13.75 -0.06
C SER A 181 13.14 14.40 1.27
N LEU A 182 12.03 13.98 1.89
CA LEU A 182 11.62 14.44 3.22
C LEU A 182 12.62 14.06 4.32
N TYR A 183 13.38 12.98 4.12
CA TYR A 183 14.18 12.35 5.17
C TYR A 183 15.69 12.50 4.96
N ASN A 184 16.11 13.26 3.94
CA ASN A 184 17.51 13.48 3.59
C ASN A 184 18.00 14.89 3.97
N ALA A 185 17.30 15.57 4.89
CA ALA A 185 17.70 16.87 5.44
C ALA A 185 18.90 16.75 6.40
#